data_AF-A0A7J2L6Z1-F1
#
_entry.id   AF-A0A7J2L6Z1-F1
#
_cell.length_a   1.000
_cell.length_b   1.000
_cell.length_c   1.000
_cell.angle_alpha   90.00
_cell.angle_beta   90.00
_cell.angle_gamma   90.00
#
_symmetry.space_group_name_H-M   'P 1'
#
loop_
_entity.id
_entity.type
_entity.pdbx_description
1 polymer ?
#
loop_
_entity_poly.entity_id
_entity_poly.type
_entity_poly.pdbx_seq_one_letter_code
_entity_poly.pdbx_strand_id
1 'polypeptide(L)'
;MHRGSVPLFWRRIKHRYQLVGVKCKTCGGVFYPPKPICPHCRREGELEEVKLRPTGKIVTFSIVRAPPEGFEKEAPYPIAIVELDDGPRLTTQIVDYEPEDLEIGRRVEACFRRIYVDGKEGIINYGLKFRPIKDQRPAKK
;
A
#
# COMPACT_ATOMS: atom_id res chain seq x y z
N MET A 1 8.92 7.97 20.03
CA MET A 1 8.36 6.60 19.85
C MET A 1 9.17 5.87 18.78
N HIS A 2 9.87 4.78 19.09
CA HIS A 2 10.55 3.95 18.08
C HIS A 2 9.53 3.40 17.09
N ARG A 3 9.65 3.77 15.81
CA ARG A 3 8.69 3.36 14.78
C ARG A 3 9.10 2.00 14.23
N GLY A 4 8.68 0.95 14.94
CA GLY A 4 8.88 -0.45 14.56
C GLY A 4 10.31 -0.95 14.80
N SER A 5 10.46 -2.23 15.15
CA SER A 5 11.80 -2.80 15.37
C SER A 5 12.49 -3.13 14.04
N VAL A 6 13.81 -2.92 13.98
CA VAL A 6 14.64 -3.25 12.80
C VAL A 6 14.40 -4.69 12.30
N PRO A 7 14.34 -5.73 13.16
CA PRO A 7 14.06 -7.10 12.70
C PRO A 7 12.67 -7.25 12.08
N LEU A 8 11.66 -6.53 12.57
CA LEU A 8 10.31 -6.58 12.02
C LEU A 8 10.26 -5.96 10.63
N PHE A 9 10.98 -4.84 10.42
CA PHE A 9 11.10 -4.24 9.10
C PHE A 9 11.76 -5.23 8.12
N TRP A 10 12.91 -5.79 8.51
CA TRP A 10 13.68 -6.72 7.68
C TRP A 10 12.84 -7.92 7.22
N ARG A 11 12.11 -8.58 8.13
CA ARG A 11 11.22 -9.73 7.80
C ARG A 11 10.11 -9.37 6.82
N ARG A 12 9.75 -8.09 6.70
CA ARG A 12 8.64 -7.61 5.87
C ARG A 12 9.10 -7.00 4.54
N ILE A 13 10.40 -6.87 4.28
CA ILE A 13 10.95 -6.23 3.07
C ILE A 13 10.33 -6.81 1.79
N LYS A 14 10.31 -8.14 1.65
CA LYS A 14 9.74 -8.83 0.47
C LYS A 14 8.33 -8.35 0.16
N HIS A 15 7.47 -8.34 1.17
CA HIS A 15 6.07 -7.94 1.02
C HIS A 15 5.93 -6.43 0.75
N ARG A 16 6.64 -5.60 1.54
CA ARG A 16 6.55 -4.13 1.43
C ARG A 16 7.15 -3.57 0.14
N TYR A 17 8.10 -4.26 -0.48
CA TYR A 17 8.82 -3.78 -1.66
C TYR A 17 8.21 -4.31 -2.96
N GLN A 18 7.67 -5.52 -2.94
CA GLN A 18 7.30 -6.25 -4.16
C GLN A 18 5.82 -6.64 -4.23
N LEU A 19 4.98 -6.22 -3.26
CA LEU A 19 3.57 -6.62 -3.14
C LEU A 19 3.37 -8.15 -3.18
N VAL A 20 4.23 -8.88 -2.47
CA VAL A 20 4.04 -10.33 -2.32
C VAL A 20 3.02 -10.56 -1.22
N GLY A 21 1.87 -11.14 -1.59
CA GLY A 21 0.82 -11.61 -0.69
C GLY A 21 0.77 -13.13 -0.65
N VAL A 22 -0.38 -13.66 -0.23
CA VAL A 22 -0.70 -15.10 -0.32
C VAL A 22 -2.05 -15.32 -0.97
N LYS A 23 -2.17 -16.40 -1.73
CA LYS A 23 -3.43 -16.90 -2.27
C LYS A 23 -3.73 -18.26 -1.65
N CYS A 24 -4.99 -18.46 -1.24
CA CYS A 24 -5.46 -19.77 -0.79
C CYS A 24 -5.88 -20.60 -2.01
N LYS A 25 -5.24 -21.74 -2.25
CA LYS A 25 -5.63 -22.67 -3.32
C LYS A 25 -7.00 -23.30 -3.06
N THR A 26 -7.36 -23.48 -1.78
CA THR A 26 -8.64 -24.11 -1.38
C THR A 26 -9.85 -23.25 -1.71
N CYS A 27 -9.80 -21.93 -1.46
CA CYS A 27 -10.96 -21.03 -1.65
C CYS A 27 -10.73 -19.89 -2.66
N GLY A 28 -9.53 -19.79 -3.24
CA GLY A 28 -9.16 -18.72 -4.17
C GLY A 28 -8.90 -17.35 -3.53
N GLY A 29 -9.11 -17.19 -2.21
CA GLY A 29 -8.94 -15.90 -1.53
C GLY A 29 -7.50 -15.37 -1.59
N VAL A 30 -7.35 -14.08 -1.89
CA VAL A 30 -6.05 -13.39 -1.98
C VAL A 30 -5.92 -12.42 -0.81
N PHE A 31 -4.77 -12.44 -0.14
CA PHE A 31 -4.54 -11.66 1.08
C PHE A 31 -3.22 -10.89 1.03
N TYR A 32 -3.31 -9.62 1.39
CA TYR A 32 -2.18 -8.73 1.58
C TYR A 32 -2.45 -7.77 2.75
N PRO A 33 -1.52 -7.58 3.71
CA PRO A 33 -0.27 -8.32 3.89
C PRO A 33 -0.49 -9.83 4.03
N PRO A 34 0.53 -10.67 3.74
CA PRO A 34 0.37 -12.12 3.79
C PRO A 34 -0.08 -12.58 5.18
N LYS A 35 -1.04 -13.50 5.20
CA LYS A 35 -1.54 -14.12 6.42
C LYS A 35 -0.93 -15.51 6.57
N PRO A 36 -0.59 -15.95 7.80
CA PRO A 36 -0.07 -17.31 8.00
C PRO A 36 -1.17 -18.38 7.94
N ILE A 37 -2.44 -17.99 8.09
CA ILE A 37 -3.60 -18.89 8.10
C ILE A 37 -4.73 -18.22 7.29
N CYS A 38 -5.41 -19.00 6.45
CA CYS A 38 -6.55 -18.51 5.67
C CYS A 38 -7.70 -18.12 6.62
N PRO A 39 -8.26 -16.89 6.54
CA PRO A 39 -9.38 -16.50 7.40
C PRO A 39 -10.68 -17.26 7.08
N HIS A 40 -10.82 -17.81 5.86
CA HIS A 40 -12.00 -18.55 5.44
C HIS A 40 -11.87 -20.05 5.75
N CYS A 41 -10.80 -20.70 5.26
CA CYS A 41 -10.58 -22.16 5.41
C CYS A 41 -9.84 -22.57 6.69
N ARG A 42 -9.24 -21.61 7.41
CA ARG A 42 -8.39 -21.85 8.57
C ARG A 42 -7.31 -22.90 8.27
N ARG A 43 -7.30 -24.01 9.01
CA ARG A 43 -6.31 -25.10 8.89
C ARG A 43 -6.39 -25.87 7.58
N GLU A 44 -7.53 -25.82 6.89
CA GLU A 44 -7.75 -26.49 5.59
C GLU A 44 -7.28 -25.64 4.41
N GLY A 45 -6.86 -24.39 4.67
CA GLY A 45 -6.38 -23.49 3.63
C GLY A 45 -4.95 -23.81 3.24
N GLU A 46 -4.73 -24.20 1.99
CA GLU A 46 -3.40 -24.28 1.41
C GLU A 46 -3.00 -22.90 0.86
N LEU A 47 -2.09 -22.20 1.56
CA LEU A 47 -1.62 -20.88 1.18
C LEU A 47 -0.35 -20.98 0.35
N GLU A 48 -0.34 -20.32 -0.81
CA GLU A 48 0.85 -20.11 -1.63
C GLU A 48 1.18 -18.62 -1.73
N GLU A 49 2.46 -18.28 -1.84
CA GLU A 49 2.86 -16.91 -2.12
C GLU A 49 2.45 -16.50 -3.54
N VAL A 50 1.99 -15.26 -3.67
CA VAL A 50 1.61 -14.69 -4.97
C VAL A 50 2.12 -13.26 -5.07
N LYS A 51 2.70 -12.92 -6.23
CA LYS A 51 3.05 -11.54 -6.56
C LYS A 51 1.79 -10.84 -7.08
N LEU A 52 1.39 -9.77 -6.40
CA LEU A 52 0.21 -8.99 -6.77
C LEU A 52 0.55 -7.97 -7.86
N ARG A 53 -0.45 -7.62 -8.67
CA ARG A 53 -0.37 -6.53 -9.63
C ARG A 53 -0.13 -5.22 -8.87
N PRO A 54 0.78 -4.36 -9.36
CA PRO A 54 1.07 -3.08 -8.72
C PRO A 54 -0.02 -2.03 -8.97
N THR A 55 -1.14 -2.40 -9.56
CA THR A 55 -2.21 -1.49 -9.98
C THR A 55 -3.47 -1.70 -9.15
N GLY A 56 -4.23 -0.61 -8.98
CA GLY A 56 -5.47 -0.63 -8.23
C GLY A 56 -6.28 0.65 -8.44
N LYS A 57 -7.28 0.84 -7.58
CA LYS A 57 -8.13 2.03 -7.57
C LYS A 57 -8.28 2.61 -6.17
N ILE A 58 -8.42 3.92 -6.07
CA ILE A 58 -8.76 4.61 -4.81
C ILE A 58 -10.19 4.22 -4.40
N VAL A 59 -10.34 3.62 -3.23
CA VAL A 59 -11.66 3.33 -2.64
C VAL A 59 -12.18 4.53 -1.85
N THR A 60 -11.28 5.18 -1.13
CA THR A 60 -11.54 6.39 -0.35
C THR A 60 -10.22 7.05 0.01
N PHE A 61 -10.24 8.34 0.32
CA PHE A 61 -9.06 9.10 0.74
C PHE A 61 -9.40 10.20 1.74
N SER A 62 -8.39 10.71 2.42
CA SER A 62 -8.44 11.89 3.28
C SER A 62 -7.13 12.67 3.16
N ILE A 63 -7.18 13.98 3.44
CA ILE A 63 -6.00 14.86 3.40
C ILE A 63 -5.52 15.10 4.81
N VAL A 64 -4.32 14.62 5.12
CA VAL A 64 -3.66 14.85 6.41
C VAL A 64 -3.02 16.24 6.39
N ARG A 65 -3.60 17.17 7.17
CA ARG A 65 -3.12 18.55 7.31
C ARG A 65 -2.30 18.78 8.57
N ALA A 66 -2.59 18.04 9.64
CA ALA A 66 -1.83 18.02 10.89
C ALA A 66 -1.16 16.65 11.02
N PRO A 67 0.05 16.47 10.47
CA PRO A 67 0.70 15.16 10.43
C PRO A 67 1.32 14.78 11.77
N PRO A 68 1.54 13.47 12.02
CA PRO A 68 2.35 13.03 13.14
C PRO A 68 3.83 13.41 12.93
N GLU A 69 4.60 13.35 14.01
CA GLU A 69 6.04 13.70 14.02
C GLU A 69 6.81 13.01 12.87
N GLY A 70 7.74 13.68 12.20
CA GLY A 70 8.53 13.11 11.09
C GLY A 70 7.82 13.03 9.74
N PHE A 71 6.56 13.48 9.64
CA PHE A 71 5.83 13.64 8.38
C PHE A 71 5.47 15.12 8.08
N GLU A 72 6.00 16.06 8.86
CA GLU A 72 5.69 17.50 8.76
C GLU A 72 6.01 18.05 7.37
N LYS A 73 7.12 17.59 6.78
CA LYS A 73 7.56 18.02 5.45
C LYS A 73 6.70 17.46 4.31
N GLU A 74 5.85 16.47 4.59
CA GLU A 74 4.95 15.90 3.58
C GLU A 74 3.58 16.60 3.59
N ALA A 75 3.24 17.37 4.63
CA ALA A 75 1.91 17.97 4.72
C ALA A 75 1.70 19.17 3.77
N PRO A 76 0.49 19.33 3.21
CA PRO A 76 -0.62 18.38 3.25
C PRO A 76 -0.40 17.19 2.29
N TYR A 77 -0.70 15.97 2.75
CA TYR A 77 -0.63 14.77 1.89
C TYR A 77 -1.93 13.95 1.95
N PRO A 78 -2.34 13.33 0.82
CA PRO A 78 -3.45 12.41 0.79
C PRO A 78 -3.02 11.03 1.31
N ILE A 79 -3.84 10.48 2.20
CA ILE A 79 -3.81 9.07 2.58
C ILE A 79 -5.07 8.39 2.03
N ALA A 80 -4.92 7.24 1.41
CA ALA A 80 -5.98 6.53 0.72
C ALA A 80 -6.03 5.05 1.11
N ILE A 81 -7.21 4.46 0.98
CA ILE A 81 -7.37 3.02 0.85
C ILE A 81 -7.39 2.70 -0.64
N VAL A 82 -6.43 1.90 -1.09
CA VAL A 82 -6.36 1.40 -2.47
C VAL A 82 -6.78 -0.07 -2.49
N GLU A 83 -7.74 -0.40 -3.35
CA GLU A 83 -8.07 -1.78 -3.72
C GLU A 83 -7.21 -2.17 -4.91
N LEU A 84 -6.30 -3.14 -4.71
CA LEU A 84 -5.52 -3.73 -5.77
C LEU A 84 -6.42 -4.50 -6.73
N ASP A 85 -5.99 -4.65 -7.99
CA ASP A 85 -6.77 -5.39 -8.97
C ASP A 85 -6.98 -6.86 -8.62
N ASP A 86 -6.15 -7.40 -7.73
CA ASP A 86 -6.25 -8.77 -7.21
C ASP A 86 -7.24 -8.89 -6.02
N GLY A 87 -7.79 -7.77 -5.55
CA GLY A 87 -8.80 -7.72 -4.49
C GLY A 87 -8.35 -7.13 -3.14
N PRO A 88 -7.11 -7.37 -2.62
CA PRO A 88 -6.71 -6.83 -1.33
C PRO A 88 -6.74 -5.30 -1.27
N ARG A 89 -7.08 -4.79 -0.09
CA ARG A 89 -7.07 -3.35 0.20
C ARG A 89 -5.91 -3.00 1.11
N LEU A 90 -5.23 -1.88 0.83
CA LEU A 90 -4.15 -1.37 1.65
C LEU A 90 -4.25 0.14 1.86
N THR A 91 -3.83 0.58 3.04
CA THR A 91 -3.67 1.99 3.37
C THR A 91 -2.32 2.48 2.87
N THR A 92 -2.31 3.56 2.10
CA THR A 92 -1.10 4.14 1.50
C THR A 92 -1.26 5.64 1.26
N GLN A 93 -0.16 6.32 1.00
CA GLN A 93 -0.21 7.71 0.53
C GLN A 93 -0.29 7.76 -0.99
N ILE A 94 -1.00 8.77 -1.51
CA ILE A 94 -0.97 9.10 -2.93
C ILE A 94 0.09 10.18 -3.17
N VAL A 95 0.96 9.98 -4.16
CA VAL A 95 2.06 10.87 -4.53
C VAL A 95 2.02 11.16 -6.03
N ASP A 96 2.78 12.16 -6.47
CA ASP A 96 2.88 12.58 -7.89
C ASP A 96 1.49 12.81 -8.52
N TYR A 97 0.60 13.49 -7.79
CA TYR A 97 -0.79 13.71 -8.16
C TYR A 97 -1.05 15.19 -8.44
N GLU A 98 -1.95 15.45 -9.39
CA GLU A 98 -2.62 16.75 -9.51
C GLU A 98 -3.94 16.71 -8.72
N PRO A 99 -4.50 17.86 -8.28
CA PRO A 99 -5.74 17.87 -7.50
C PRO A 99 -6.89 17.06 -8.11
N GLU A 100 -7.02 17.05 -9.43
CA GLU A 100 -8.05 16.32 -10.18
C GLU A 100 -7.84 14.81 -10.18
N ASP A 101 -6.66 14.32 -9.80
CA ASP A 101 -6.40 12.89 -9.66
C ASP A 101 -6.97 12.31 -8.35
N LEU A 102 -7.25 13.14 -7.34
CA LEU A 102 -7.76 12.66 -6.04
C LEU A 102 -9.27 12.45 -6.07
N GLU A 103 -9.67 11.38 -6.75
CA GLU A 103 -11.07 10.98 -6.87
C GLU A 103 -11.27 9.50 -6.49
N ILE A 104 -12.43 9.18 -5.92
CA ILE A 104 -12.83 7.79 -5.69
C ILE A 104 -12.96 7.09 -7.05
N GLY A 105 -12.34 5.93 -7.17
CA GLY A 105 -12.27 5.16 -8.41
C GLY A 105 -11.04 5.47 -9.28
N ARG A 106 -10.27 6.53 -8.99
CA ARG A 106 -9.05 6.86 -9.76
C ARG A 106 -8.10 5.67 -9.77
N ARG A 107 -7.60 5.36 -10.96
CA ARG A 107 -6.59 4.31 -11.19
C ARG A 107 -5.22 4.77 -10.74
N VAL A 108 -4.56 3.90 -9.98
CA VAL A 108 -3.25 4.18 -9.38
C VAL A 108 -2.33 2.98 -9.55
N GLU A 109 -1.02 3.26 -9.55
CA GLU A 109 0.04 2.26 -9.57
C GLU A 109 1.02 2.45 -8.41
N ALA A 110 1.60 1.36 -7.93
CA ALA A 110 2.56 1.35 -6.84
C ALA A 110 3.91 1.90 -7.31
N CYS A 111 4.53 2.72 -6.47
CA CYS A 111 5.88 3.25 -6.69
C CYS A 111 6.73 3.12 -5.42
N PHE A 112 7.98 2.70 -5.60
CA PHE A 112 8.93 2.54 -4.50
C PHE A 112 9.37 3.88 -3.94
N ARG A 113 9.23 4.09 -2.63
CA ARG A 113 9.46 5.36 -1.96
C ARG A 113 10.05 5.14 -0.57
N ARG A 114 10.74 6.17 -0.07
CA ARG A 114 11.03 6.30 1.35
C ARG A 114 9.71 6.57 2.08
N ILE A 115 9.41 5.75 3.09
CA ILE A 115 8.20 5.90 3.92
C ILE A 115 8.49 6.75 5.15
N TYR A 116 9.57 6.44 5.88
CA TYR A 116 10.04 7.24 7.02
C TYR A 116 11.49 6.90 7.38
N VAL A 117 12.09 7.69 8.26
CA VAL A 117 13.40 7.41 8.88
C VAL A 117 13.17 7.22 10.38
N ASP A 118 13.77 6.19 10.98
CA ASP A 118 13.62 5.90 12.41
C ASP A 118 14.56 6.76 13.25
N GLY A 119 14.17 8.01 13.51
CA GLY A 119 15.01 8.97 14.23
C GLY A 119 16.20 9.48 13.39
N LYS A 120 17.18 10.13 14.05
CA LYS A 120 18.34 10.73 13.37
C LYS A 120 19.40 9.71 12.95
N GLU A 121 19.52 8.61 13.70
CA GLU A 121 20.58 7.61 13.54
C GLU A 121 20.03 6.22 13.16
N GLY A 122 18.72 6.06 13.05
CA GLY A 122 18.12 4.77 12.70
C GLY A 122 17.99 4.55 11.19
N ILE A 123 17.38 3.42 10.85
CA ILE A 123 17.31 2.97 9.45
C ILE A 123 16.30 3.78 8.63
N ILE A 124 16.57 3.86 7.33
CA ILE A 124 15.64 4.39 6.34
C ILE A 124 14.68 3.27 5.94
N ASN A 125 13.39 3.48 6.19
CA ASN A 125 12.35 2.51 5.87
C ASN A 125 11.75 2.84 4.51
N TYR A 126 12.01 2.00 3.51
CA TYR A 126 11.35 2.08 2.22
C TYR A 126 10.10 1.19 2.15
N GLY A 127 9.31 1.40 1.10
CA GLY A 127 8.10 0.65 0.81
C GLY A 127 7.40 1.25 -0.40
N LEU A 128 6.10 0.96 -0.54
CA LEU A 128 5.32 1.43 -1.67
C LEU A 128 4.37 2.55 -1.24
N LYS A 129 4.41 3.66 -1.98
CA LYS A 129 3.32 4.64 -2.10
C LYS A 129 2.60 4.39 -3.44
N PHE A 130 1.52 5.08 -3.72
CA PHE A 130 0.79 4.95 -4.99
C PHE A 130 0.74 6.28 -5.72
N ARG A 131 0.74 6.26 -7.06
CA ARG A 131 0.57 7.45 -7.90
C ARG A 131 -0.52 7.24 -8.94
N PRO A 132 -1.20 8.29 -9.41
CA PRO A 132 -2.18 8.21 -10.49
C PRO A 132 -1.55 7.70 -11.80
N ILE A 133 -2.30 6.90 -12.57
CA ILE A 133 -1.89 6.47 -13.91
C ILE A 133 -2.26 7.58 -14.91
N LYS A 134 -1.26 8.18 -15.58
CA LYS A 134 -1.42 9.38 -16.43
C LYS A 134 -2.30 9.20 -17.68
N ASP A 135 -2.48 7.98 -18.17
CA ASP A 135 -3.21 7.71 -19.43
C ASP A 135 -4.74 7.74 -19.31
N GLN A 136 -5.29 8.10 -18.14
CA GLN A 136 -6.73 8.29 -17.98
C GLN A 136 -7.08 9.77 -17.89
N ARG A 137 -6.98 10.50 -19.01
CA ARG A 137 -7.80 11.71 -19.15
C ARG A 137 -9.25 11.27 -19.25
N PRO A 138 -10.18 11.79 -18.43
CA PRO A 138 -11.59 11.53 -18.66
C PRO A 138 -11.95 12.01 -20.07
N ALA A 139 -12.71 11.21 -20.81
CA ALA A 139 -13.31 11.66 -22.06
C ALA A 139 -14.04 12.98 -21.77
N LYS A 140 -13.63 14.06 -22.44
CA LYS A 140 -14.33 15.35 -22.43
C LYS A 140 -15.82 15.06 -22.63
N LYS A 141 -16.65 15.43 -21.65
CA LYS A 141 -18.07 15.65 -21.88
C LYS A 141 -18.25 16.95 -22.64
#